data_AF-A0A4Q0AGD6-F1
#
_entry.id   AF-A0A4Q0AGD6-F1
#
_cell.length_a   1.000
_cell.length_b   1.000
_cell.length_c   1.000
_cell.angle_alpha   90.00
_cell.angle_beta   90.00
_cell.angle_gamma   90.00
#
_symmetry.space_group_name_H-M   'P 1'
#
loop_
_entity.id
_entity.type
_entity.pdbx_description
1 polymer ?
#
loop_
_entity_poly.entity_id
_entity_poly.type
_entity_poly.pdbx_seq_one_letter_code
_entity_poly.pdbx_strand_id
1 'polypeptide(L)'
;MSLNNIKTKLREERGFTIVELLIVIVVIGILAAITIVSFNNVTSKANTSNAASNAEAVQKVAESFNADNNRYPGTLADFTATANTVKLPSGVTVLISPTALASSNGKNSIVYKYKGASATTATGGSVNYWDFGTNAVSTTVIYVGDGKAGDTFVQIAS
;
A
#
# COMPACT_ATOMS: atom_id res chain seq x y z
N MET A 1 79.49 23.36 16.13
CA MET A 1 78.71 22.44 15.26
C MET A 1 77.25 22.87 15.28
N SER A 2 76.56 22.65 14.16
CA SER A 2 75.29 23.21 13.70
C SER A 2 74.14 23.35 14.72
N LEU A 3 73.37 24.43 14.54
CA LEU A 3 72.01 24.64 15.05
C LEU A 3 71.05 23.62 14.44
N ASN A 4 70.02 23.18 15.18
CA ASN A 4 68.77 22.68 14.59
C ASN A 4 67.57 23.31 15.29
N ASN A 5 66.98 24.28 14.60
CA ASN A 5 65.75 24.98 14.95
C ASN A 5 64.55 24.00 14.95
N ILE A 6 64.05 23.63 16.13
CA ILE A 6 62.71 23.03 16.23
C ILE A 6 61.71 24.20 16.15
N LYS A 7 61.39 24.63 14.93
CA LYS A 7 60.19 25.44 14.69
C LYS A 7 58.99 24.55 14.93
N THR A 8 58.54 24.47 16.18
CA THR A 8 57.26 23.87 16.55
C THR A 8 56.18 24.66 15.82
N LYS A 9 55.68 24.14 14.70
CA LYS A 9 54.42 24.61 14.11
C LYS A 9 53.35 24.39 15.18
N LEU A 10 53.03 25.43 15.94
CA LEU A 10 51.76 25.51 16.65
C LEU A 10 50.70 25.40 15.56
N ARG A 11 50.09 24.22 15.42
CA ARG A 11 48.94 24.02 14.52
C ARG A 11 47.89 25.01 15.02
N GLU A 12 47.55 26.00 14.19
CA GLU A 12 46.38 26.84 14.43
C GLU A 12 45.16 25.93 14.43
N GLU A 13 44.76 25.45 15.61
CA GLU A 13 43.45 24.81 15.78
C GLU A 13 42.40 25.93 15.68
N ARG A 14 41.98 26.21 14.46
CA ARG A 14 40.86 27.10 14.19
C ARG A 14 39.60 26.38 14.67
N GLY A 15 39.12 26.78 15.85
CA GLY A 15 37.84 26.34 16.39
C GLY A 15 36.69 26.79 15.49
N PHE A 16 35.63 25.99 15.42
CA PHE A 16 34.39 26.34 14.74
C PHE A 16 33.76 27.54 15.47
N THR A 17 33.35 28.57 14.74
CA THR A 17 32.63 29.70 15.34
C THR A 17 31.21 29.26 15.71
N ILE A 18 30.68 29.82 16.79
CA ILE A 18 29.28 29.57 17.20
C ILE A 18 28.30 30.01 16.09
N VAL A 19 28.66 31.04 15.32
CA VAL A 19 27.84 31.53 14.20
C VAL A 19 27.78 30.52 13.07
N GLU A 20 28.90 29.85 12.74
CA GLU A 20 28.92 28.77 11.75
C GLU A 20 28.07 27.58 12.19
N LEU A 21 28.06 27.25 13.48
CA LEU A 21 27.21 26.17 13.98
C LEU A 21 25.72 26.58 14.02
N LEU A 22 25.44 27.84 14.35
CA LEU A 22 24.08 28.38 14.39
C LEU A 22 23.41 28.37 13.02
N ILE A 23 24.10 28.85 11.98
CA ILE A 23 23.51 28.86 10.63
C ILE A 23 23.24 27.45 10.12
N VAL A 24 24.10 26.48 10.45
CA VAL A 24 23.92 25.08 10.05
C VAL A 24 22.66 24.49 10.68
N ILE A 25 22.45 24.69 11.99
CA ILE A 25 21.25 24.16 12.66
C ILE A 25 19.95 24.81 12.14
N VAL A 26 20.02 26.08 11.75
CA VAL A 26 18.88 26.79 11.13
C VAL A 26 18.58 26.22 9.74
N VAL A 27 19.59 26.02 8.91
CA VAL A 27 19.41 25.47 7.56
C VAL A 27 18.87 24.04 7.61
N ILE A 28 19.43 23.15 8.45
CA ILE A 28 18.89 21.79 8.60
C ILE A 28 17.47 21.81 9.17
N GLY A 29 17.13 22.76 10.05
CA GLY A 29 15.78 22.93 10.58
C GLY A 29 14.75 23.26 9.49
N ILE A 30 15.08 24.18 8.59
CA ILE A 30 14.23 24.55 7.45
C ILE A 30 14.05 23.36 6.50
N LEU A 31 15.15 22.69 6.13
CA LEU A 31 15.12 21.54 5.23
C LEU A 31 14.33 20.37 5.84
N ALA A 32 14.49 20.09 7.13
CA ALA A 32 13.76 19.04 7.83
C ALA A 32 12.24 19.32 7.84
N ALA A 33 11.83 20.56 8.11
CA ALA A 33 10.41 20.94 8.13
C ALA A 33 9.70 20.67 6.78
N ILE A 34 10.33 21.06 5.66
CA ILE A 34 9.81 20.80 4.31
C ILE A 34 9.75 19.30 4.03
N THR A 35 10.82 18.57 4.41
CA THR A 35 10.97 17.14 4.15
C THR A 35 9.86 16.33 4.86
N ILE A 36 9.52 16.66 6.10
CA ILE A 36 8.51 15.94 6.88
C ILE A 36 7.13 15.98 6.20
N VAL A 37 6.68 17.15 5.75
CA VAL A 37 5.36 17.30 5.11
C VAL A 37 5.30 16.55 3.77
N SER A 38 6.39 16.62 2.98
CA SER A 38 6.48 15.90 1.71
C SER A 38 6.48 14.38 1.90
N PHE A 39 7.23 13.89 2.89
CA PHE A 39 7.39 12.46 3.16
C PHE A 39 6.07 11.74 3.49
N ASN A 40 5.18 12.40 4.24
CA ASN A 40 3.87 11.84 4.56
C ASN A 40 3.01 11.60 3.31
N ASN A 41 2.99 12.56 2.37
CA ASN A 41 2.23 12.44 1.12
C ASN A 41 2.80 11.34 0.21
N VAL A 42 4.14 11.26 0.09
CA VAL A 42 4.81 10.22 -0.70
C VAL A 42 4.54 8.83 -0.12
N THR A 43 4.60 8.69 1.21
CA THR A 43 4.33 7.43 1.89
C THR A 43 2.88 6.99 1.70
N SER A 44 1.90 7.90 1.82
CA SER A 44 0.50 7.59 1.55
C SER A 44 0.28 7.15 0.10
N LYS A 45 0.87 7.85 -0.87
CA LYS A 45 0.77 7.46 -2.29
C LYS A 45 1.36 6.08 -2.56
N ALA A 46 2.52 5.76 -1.98
CA ALA A 46 3.15 4.45 -2.10
C ALA A 46 2.27 3.35 -1.47
N ASN A 47 1.68 3.60 -0.30
CA ASN A 47 0.76 2.65 0.34
C ASN A 47 -0.52 2.43 -0.48
N THR A 48 -1.13 3.48 -1.04
CA THR A 48 -2.28 3.35 -1.94
C THR A 48 -1.92 2.57 -3.20
N SER A 49 -0.73 2.82 -3.78
CA SER A 49 -0.25 2.06 -4.94
C SER A 49 -0.11 0.57 -4.63
N ASN A 50 0.46 0.22 -3.47
CA ASN A 50 0.59 -1.17 -3.04
C ASN A 50 -0.78 -1.83 -2.82
N ALA A 51 -1.72 -1.12 -2.18
CA ALA A 51 -3.08 -1.62 -1.97
C ALA A 51 -3.82 -1.85 -3.30
N ALA A 52 -3.64 -0.96 -4.28
CA ALA A 52 -4.17 -1.13 -5.63
C ALA A 52 -3.55 -2.34 -6.36
N SER A 53 -2.23 -2.52 -6.29
CA SER A 53 -1.56 -3.70 -6.86
C SER A 53 -2.02 -5.01 -6.22
N ASN A 54 -2.26 -5.01 -4.90
CA ASN A 54 -2.85 -6.16 -4.22
C ASN A 54 -4.28 -6.43 -4.70
N ALA A 55 -5.07 -5.38 -4.97
CA ALA A 55 -6.42 -5.50 -5.51
C ALA A 55 -6.43 -6.10 -6.94
N GLU A 56 -5.49 -5.70 -7.79
CA GLU A 56 -5.28 -6.33 -9.11
C GLU A 56 -4.86 -7.80 -8.98
N ALA A 57 -4.07 -8.15 -7.96
CA ALA A 57 -3.73 -9.55 -7.71
C ALA A 57 -4.97 -10.37 -7.29
N VAL A 58 -5.86 -9.82 -6.47
CA VAL A 58 -7.15 -10.45 -6.12
C VAL A 58 -8.02 -10.63 -7.37
N GLN A 59 -8.07 -9.64 -8.27
CA GLN A 59 -8.75 -9.77 -9.55
C GLN A 59 -8.23 -10.97 -10.35
N LYS A 60 -6.91 -11.10 -10.49
CA LYS A 60 -6.30 -12.23 -11.22
C LYS A 60 -6.64 -13.58 -10.60
N VAL A 61 -6.67 -13.68 -9.26
CA VAL A 61 -7.10 -14.88 -8.55
C VAL A 61 -8.57 -15.20 -8.85
N ALA A 62 -9.43 -14.19 -8.86
CA ALA A 62 -10.85 -14.37 -9.16
C ALA A 62 -11.09 -14.79 -10.63
N GLU A 63 -10.30 -14.27 -11.58
CA GLU A 63 -10.32 -14.70 -12.98
C GLU A 63 -9.81 -16.13 -13.15
N SER A 64 -8.72 -16.50 -12.47
CA SER A 64 -8.22 -17.88 -12.44
C SER A 64 -9.27 -18.85 -11.90
N PHE A 65 -9.95 -18.49 -10.80
CA PHE A 65 -10.98 -19.33 -10.22
C PHE A 65 -12.13 -19.58 -11.21
N ASN A 66 -12.52 -18.56 -11.97
CA ASN A 66 -13.54 -18.69 -13.01
C ASN A 66 -13.10 -19.58 -14.17
N ALA A 67 -11.83 -19.56 -14.54
CA ALA A 67 -11.30 -20.47 -15.56
C ALA A 67 -11.43 -21.95 -15.14
N ASP A 68 -11.27 -22.24 -13.84
CA ASP A 68 -11.32 -23.60 -13.30
C ASP A 68 -12.75 -24.06 -12.94
N ASN A 69 -13.62 -23.15 -12.53
CA ASN A 69 -14.93 -23.48 -11.93
C ASN A 69 -16.15 -22.92 -12.68
N ASN A 70 -15.94 -22.23 -13.82
CA ASN A 70 -16.99 -21.59 -14.62
C ASN A 70 -17.89 -20.61 -13.84
N ARG A 71 -17.38 -20.07 -12.72
CA ARG A 71 -18.03 -19.04 -11.90
C ARG A 71 -16.98 -18.21 -11.18
N TYR A 72 -17.34 -17.00 -10.77
CA TYR A 72 -16.47 -16.18 -9.93
C TYR A 72 -16.55 -16.60 -8.45
N PRO A 73 -15.53 -16.24 -7.63
CA PRO A 73 -15.57 -16.48 -6.18
C PRO A 73 -16.79 -15.81 -5.55
N GLY A 74 -17.51 -16.54 -4.70
CA GLY A 74 -18.66 -16.03 -3.95
C GLY A 74 -18.50 -16.16 -2.43
N THR A 75 -17.50 -16.90 -1.99
CA THR A 75 -17.18 -17.16 -0.57
C THR A 75 -15.69 -16.96 -0.31
N LEU A 76 -15.31 -16.81 0.97
CA LEU A 76 -13.89 -16.73 1.34
C LEU A 76 -13.15 -18.04 1.07
N ALA A 77 -13.84 -19.18 1.17
CA ALA A 77 -13.30 -20.49 0.84
C ALA A 77 -12.85 -20.58 -0.63
N ASP A 78 -13.55 -19.93 -1.57
CA ASP A 78 -13.19 -19.94 -2.99
C ASP A 78 -11.81 -19.29 -3.25
N PHE A 79 -11.38 -18.33 -2.41
CA PHE A 79 -10.06 -17.70 -2.50
C PHE A 79 -8.93 -18.52 -1.84
N THR A 80 -9.27 -19.47 -0.98
CA THR A 80 -8.31 -20.33 -0.26
C THR A 80 -8.32 -21.77 -0.79
N ALA A 81 -9.24 -22.10 -1.69
CA ALA A 81 -9.36 -23.39 -2.32
C ALA A 81 -8.04 -23.80 -2.99
N THR A 82 -7.56 -24.99 -2.66
CA THR A 82 -6.25 -25.50 -3.12
C THR A 82 -6.21 -25.81 -4.62
N ALA A 83 -7.38 -25.88 -5.27
CA ALA A 83 -7.50 -26.10 -6.71
C ALA A 83 -7.06 -24.89 -7.57
N ASN A 84 -6.93 -23.69 -6.98
CA ASN A 84 -6.56 -22.49 -7.72
C ASN A 84 -5.06 -22.44 -8.01
N THR A 85 -4.70 -22.42 -9.29
CA THR A 85 -3.29 -22.30 -9.74
C THR A 85 -2.67 -20.95 -9.36
N VAL A 86 -3.52 -19.91 -9.21
CA VAL A 86 -3.14 -18.58 -8.74
C VAL A 86 -3.73 -18.37 -7.35
N LYS A 87 -2.87 -18.21 -6.34
CA LYS A 87 -3.26 -17.94 -4.95
C LYS A 87 -3.19 -16.45 -4.65
N LEU A 88 -3.93 -16.03 -3.61
CA LEU A 88 -3.74 -14.71 -3.02
C LEU A 88 -2.26 -14.49 -2.67
N PRO A 89 -1.69 -13.31 -2.97
CA PRO A 89 -0.33 -12.98 -2.55
C PRO A 89 -0.17 -13.11 -1.03
N SER A 90 1.01 -13.49 -0.58
CA SER A 90 1.30 -13.64 0.84
C SER A 90 0.98 -12.36 1.62
N GLY A 91 0.23 -12.51 2.71
CA GLY A 91 -0.17 -11.40 3.56
C GLY A 91 -1.37 -10.60 3.06
N VAL A 92 -1.93 -10.89 1.88
CA VAL A 92 -3.19 -10.28 1.41
C VAL A 92 -4.37 -11.00 2.05
N THR A 93 -5.30 -10.24 2.63
CA THR A 93 -6.52 -10.78 3.27
C THR A 93 -7.77 -10.24 2.58
N VAL A 94 -8.65 -11.14 2.15
CA VAL A 94 -9.97 -10.76 1.66
C VAL A 94 -10.92 -10.65 2.85
N LEU A 95 -11.48 -9.47 3.05
CA LEU A 95 -12.44 -9.18 4.11
C LEU A 95 -13.86 -9.40 3.58
N ILE A 96 -14.70 -9.96 4.45
CA ILE A 96 -16.12 -10.06 4.17
C ILE A 96 -16.73 -8.65 4.14
N SER A 97 -16.52 -7.78 5.13
CA SER A 97 -17.25 -6.49 5.22
C SER A 97 -16.45 -5.26 4.74
N PRO A 98 -17.05 -4.35 3.93
CA PRO A 98 -16.39 -3.12 3.48
C PRO A 98 -15.99 -2.17 4.60
N THR A 99 -16.77 -2.13 5.69
CA THR A 99 -16.47 -1.32 6.89
C THR A 99 -15.22 -1.80 7.65
N ALA A 100 -14.69 -2.98 7.34
CA ALA A 100 -13.46 -3.48 7.95
C ALA A 100 -12.19 -2.97 7.23
N LEU A 101 -12.30 -2.33 6.07
CA LEU A 101 -11.19 -1.57 5.48
C LEU A 101 -10.98 -0.30 6.30
N ALA A 102 -9.80 -0.18 6.90
CA ALA A 102 -9.36 0.97 7.66
C ALA A 102 -7.86 1.19 7.44
N SER A 103 -7.35 2.38 7.68
CA SER A 103 -5.92 2.71 7.50
C SER A 103 -4.96 1.78 8.23
N SER A 104 -5.36 1.22 9.39
CA SER A 104 -4.56 0.24 10.15
C SER A 104 -4.33 -1.08 9.39
N ASN A 105 -5.29 -1.52 8.57
CA ASN A 105 -5.26 -2.84 7.91
C ASN A 105 -5.26 -2.72 6.36
N GLY A 106 -5.48 -1.52 5.83
CA GLY A 106 -5.83 -1.26 4.44
C GLY A 106 -4.73 -1.48 3.40
N LYS A 107 -3.48 -1.70 3.83
CA LYS A 107 -2.36 -1.98 2.89
C LYS A 107 -2.51 -3.36 2.24
N ASN A 108 -3.01 -4.31 3.01
CA ASN A 108 -3.03 -5.73 2.67
C ASN A 108 -4.44 -6.31 2.71
N SER A 109 -5.37 -5.62 3.34
CA SER A 109 -6.77 -6.00 3.36
C SER A 109 -7.50 -5.44 2.15
N ILE A 110 -8.34 -6.29 1.56
CA ILE A 110 -9.13 -5.98 0.37
C ILE A 110 -10.56 -6.46 0.62
N VAL A 111 -11.53 -5.74 0.10
CA VAL A 111 -12.92 -6.20 0.12
C VAL A 111 -13.28 -6.63 -1.28
N TYR A 112 -13.64 -7.91 -1.39
CA TYR A 112 -14.20 -8.46 -2.61
C TYR A 112 -15.71 -8.65 -2.41
N LYS A 113 -16.49 -8.25 -3.41
CA LYS A 113 -17.92 -8.53 -3.48
C LYS A 113 -18.20 -9.21 -4.81
N TYR A 114 -19.06 -10.20 -4.81
CA TYR A 114 -19.44 -10.89 -6.03
C TYR A 114 -20.67 -10.25 -6.66
N LYS A 115 -20.84 -10.46 -7.97
CA LYS A 115 -22.06 -10.15 -8.71
C LYS A 115 -22.73 -11.46 -9.07
N GLY A 116 -24.01 -11.60 -8.76
CA GLY A 116 -24.80 -12.78 -9.11
C GLY A 116 -25.96 -13.00 -8.15
N ALA A 117 -26.89 -13.87 -8.53
CA ALA A 117 -28.05 -14.22 -7.69
C ALA A 117 -27.65 -15.03 -6.44
N SER A 118 -26.53 -15.77 -6.50
CA SER A 118 -25.98 -16.56 -5.40
C SER A 118 -24.46 -16.62 -5.50
N ALA A 119 -23.78 -16.88 -4.38
CA ALA A 119 -22.34 -17.12 -4.33
C ALA A 119 -21.90 -18.29 -5.24
N THR A 120 -22.79 -19.25 -5.49
CA THR A 120 -22.51 -20.41 -6.35
C THR A 120 -22.72 -20.16 -7.84
N THR A 121 -23.27 -19.00 -8.22
CA THR A 121 -23.59 -18.59 -9.59
C THR A 121 -23.08 -17.18 -9.90
N ALA A 122 -21.98 -16.78 -9.25
CA ALA A 122 -21.40 -15.46 -9.44
C ALA A 122 -20.84 -15.29 -10.86
N THR A 123 -21.23 -14.20 -11.52
CA THR A 123 -20.85 -13.85 -12.91
C THR A 123 -19.77 -12.77 -12.98
N GLY A 124 -19.41 -12.19 -11.84
CA GLY A 124 -18.33 -11.22 -11.73
C GLY A 124 -18.12 -10.77 -10.30
N GLY A 125 -17.43 -9.65 -10.12
CA GLY A 125 -17.20 -9.06 -8.81
C GLY A 125 -16.65 -7.64 -8.86
N SER A 126 -16.50 -7.07 -7.68
CA SER A 126 -15.88 -5.78 -7.45
C SER A 126 -14.84 -5.90 -6.34
N VAL A 127 -13.69 -5.28 -6.54
CA VAL A 127 -12.58 -5.24 -5.59
C VAL A 127 -12.38 -3.81 -5.12
N ASN A 128 -12.48 -3.61 -3.81
CA ASN A 128 -12.24 -2.35 -3.14
C ASN A 128 -11.01 -2.47 -2.24
N TYR A 129 -10.19 -1.42 -2.21
CA TYR A 129 -9.00 -1.30 -1.36
C TYR A 129 -9.04 0.03 -0.59
N TRP A 130 -8.15 0.19 0.39
CA TRP A 130 -8.05 1.44 1.15
C TRP A 130 -7.17 2.46 0.42
N ASP A 131 -7.64 3.70 0.32
CA ASP A 131 -6.84 4.82 -0.18
C ASP A 131 -6.30 5.65 1.00
N PHE A 132 -4.97 5.62 1.16
CA PHE A 132 -4.24 6.34 2.19
C PHE A 132 -4.13 7.85 1.92
N GLY A 133 -4.35 8.29 0.68
CA GLY A 133 -4.39 9.71 0.34
C GLY A 133 -5.68 10.39 0.79
N THR A 134 -6.82 9.71 0.60
CA THR A 134 -8.14 10.20 1.01
C THR A 134 -8.57 9.72 2.40
N ASN A 135 -7.82 8.78 2.99
CA ASN A 135 -8.11 8.13 4.26
C ASN A 135 -9.53 7.52 4.30
N ALA A 136 -9.90 6.87 3.19
CA ALA A 136 -11.20 6.25 3.00
C ALA A 136 -11.06 4.98 2.13
N VAL A 137 -12.15 4.21 2.03
CA VAL A 137 -12.23 3.16 1.02
C VAL A 137 -12.16 3.81 -0.36
N SER A 138 -11.36 3.23 -1.25
CA SER A 138 -11.16 3.75 -2.60
C SER A 138 -12.49 3.86 -3.35
N THR A 139 -12.71 5.03 -3.95
CA THR A 139 -13.78 5.27 -4.92
C THR A 139 -13.51 4.59 -6.26
N THR A 140 -12.23 4.32 -6.55
CA THR A 140 -11.84 3.51 -7.71
C THR A 140 -12.05 2.03 -7.39
N VAL A 141 -12.98 1.42 -8.11
CA VAL A 141 -13.31 0.00 -7.99
C VAL A 141 -12.69 -0.75 -9.16
N ILE A 142 -12.03 -1.88 -8.86
CA ILE A 142 -11.58 -2.81 -9.89
C ILE A 142 -12.69 -3.83 -10.09
N TYR A 143 -13.15 -3.99 -11.32
CA TYR A 143 -14.19 -4.95 -11.65
C TYR A 143 -13.60 -6.25 -12.17
N VAL A 144 -14.30 -7.35 -11.91
CA VAL A 144 -13.93 -8.70 -12.33
C VAL A 144 -15.08 -9.31 -13.12
N GLY A 145 -14.79 -10.00 -14.22
CA GLY A 145 -15.79 -10.65 -15.06
C GLY A 145 -16.84 -9.69 -15.60
N ASP A 146 -18.12 -10.05 -15.47
CA ASP A 146 -19.24 -9.21 -15.92
C ASP A 146 -19.52 -8.01 -15.00
N GLY A 147 -18.73 -7.81 -13.94
CA GLY A 147 -18.87 -6.67 -13.04
C GLY A 147 -18.62 -5.34 -13.76
N LYS A 148 -19.45 -4.34 -13.50
CA LYS A 148 -19.26 -2.98 -14.00
C LYS A 148 -19.85 -1.93 -13.07
N ALA A 149 -19.53 -0.66 -13.34
CA ALA A 149 -20.10 0.46 -12.62
C ALA A 149 -21.64 0.46 -12.72
N GLY A 150 -22.29 0.64 -11.57
CA GLY A 150 -23.75 0.62 -11.45
C GLY A 150 -24.37 -0.76 -11.21
N ASP A 151 -23.60 -1.84 -11.28
CA ASP A 151 -24.10 -3.16 -10.90
C ASP A 151 -24.28 -3.29 -9.38
N THR A 152 -25.21 -4.16 -8.97
CA THR A 152 -25.38 -4.55 -7.57
C THR A 152 -24.39 -5.65 -7.22
N PHE A 153 -23.57 -5.41 -6.20
CA PHE A 153 -22.61 -6.38 -5.69
C PHE A 153 -23.01 -6.86 -4.29
N VAL A 154 -22.89 -8.16 -4.07
CA VAL A 154 -23.22 -8.84 -2.83
C VAL A 154 -21.94 -9.21 -2.10
N GLN A 155 -21.97 -9.04 -0.78
CA GLN A 155 -20.85 -9.38 0.07
C GLN A 155 -20.58 -10.89 0.06
N ILE A 156 -19.31 -11.29 0.00
CA ILE A 156 -18.95 -12.71 0.14
C ILE A 156 -19.30 -13.23 1.54
N ALA A 157 -19.71 -14.50 1.59
CA ALA A 157 -19.91 -15.21 2.84
C ALA A 157 -18.59 -15.81 3.37
N SER A 158 -18.54 -16.07 4.67
CA SER A 158 -17.45 -16.82 5.32
C SER A 158 -17.30 -18.22 4.76
#